data_AF-A0A950A1X7-F1
#
_entry.id   AF-A0A950A1X7-F1
#
_cell.length_a   1.000
_cell.length_b   1.000
_cell.length_c   1.000
_cell.angle_alpha   90.00
_cell.angle_beta   90.00
_cell.angle_gamma   90.00
#
_symmetry.space_group_name_H-M   'P 1'
#
loop_
_entity.id
_entity.type
_entity.pdbx_description
1 polymer ?
#
loop_
_entity_poly.entity_id
_entity_poly.type
_entity_poly.pdbx_seq_one_letter_code
_entity_poly.pdbx_strand_id
1 'polypeptide(L)'
;MLRAENAEVLIHPSDRKYGALLVGGQGTGKTSALLSFYLNDIEDPEAAPIVIDPKSELSRICLRMTPPTSGKRVWFLDLGHPAFGMSPLRLIGDRPLAIEAAQIAENVVAALLDINENQIYQSSRRYLYHAVIGAIAIANKQSRRPRLEDVYTLLRPAKEEFRNAVAEACADQPDLDQTAEFFRSELPDDLRMATSRVAERLDAPRNKISGLTGVPPLRRFFNHPSDVPLREIIETRDILIVDANMGAIGTENSKACMLFILRMLHTQLQRQVHLPESERPRVPLIVDEAHYLAGGENVVDQIATHRADGLEPAFGLQYFAQLGSASEHQ
;
A
#
# COMPACT_ATOMS: atom_id res chain seq x y z
N MET A 1 -11.32 14.23 -46.52
CA MET A 1 -12.62 14.42 -45.85
C MET A 1 -12.61 13.50 -44.63
N LEU A 2 -12.22 13.99 -43.45
CA LEU A 2 -12.34 13.22 -42.20
C LEU A 2 -13.82 13.31 -41.80
N ARG A 3 -14.58 12.24 -42.02
CA ARG A 3 -15.92 12.14 -41.44
C ARG A 3 -15.73 11.93 -39.95
N ALA A 4 -16.40 12.74 -39.13
CA ALA A 4 -16.67 12.37 -37.75
C ALA A 4 -17.63 11.18 -37.80
N GLU A 5 -17.08 9.98 -37.89
CA GLU A 5 -17.83 8.77 -37.61
C GLU A 5 -17.95 8.71 -36.09
N ASN A 6 -19.16 8.86 -35.57
CA ASN A 6 -19.51 8.58 -34.18
C ASN A 6 -19.38 7.07 -33.90
N ALA A 7 -18.23 6.50 -34.22
CA ALA A 7 -17.90 5.09 -34.03
C ALA A 7 -17.44 4.90 -32.59
N GLU A 8 -17.75 3.73 -32.04
CA GLU A 8 -17.23 3.32 -30.74
C GLU A 8 -15.69 3.25 -30.81
N VAL A 9 -15.04 3.86 -29.82
CA VAL A 9 -13.59 3.76 -29.65
C VAL A 9 -13.33 2.68 -28.61
N LEU A 10 -12.73 1.57 -29.05
CA LEU A 10 -12.45 0.40 -28.23
C LEU A 10 -10.95 0.20 -28.07
N ILE A 11 -10.54 -0.32 -26.91
CA ILE A 11 -9.18 -0.80 -26.67
C ILE A 11 -9.21 -2.31 -26.80
N HIS A 12 -8.35 -2.86 -27.66
CA HIS A 12 -8.27 -4.31 -27.83
C HIS A 12 -7.87 -4.97 -26.49
N PRO A 13 -8.48 -6.10 -26.08
CA PRO A 13 -8.20 -6.72 -24.78
C PRO A 13 -6.71 -6.99 -24.52
N SER A 14 -5.95 -7.40 -25.54
CA SER A 14 -4.50 -7.63 -25.42
C SER A 14 -3.68 -6.37 -25.12
N ASP A 15 -4.23 -5.20 -25.43
CA ASP A 15 -3.51 -3.93 -25.38
C ASP A 15 -3.72 -3.22 -24.04
N ARG A 16 -4.75 -3.62 -23.29
CA ARG A 16 -5.09 -3.03 -21.98
C ARG A 16 -3.94 -3.14 -20.97
N LYS A 17 -3.14 -4.21 -21.04
CA LYS A 17 -1.95 -4.40 -20.20
C LYS A 17 -0.85 -3.35 -20.43
N TYR A 18 -0.84 -2.66 -21.56
CA TYR A 18 0.11 -1.56 -21.80
C TYR A 18 -0.25 -0.28 -21.06
N GLY A 19 -1.47 -0.23 -20.51
CA GLY A 19 -1.98 0.85 -19.70
C GLY A 19 -2.45 2.07 -20.50
N ALA A 20 -3.09 2.99 -19.79
CA ALA A 20 -3.57 4.25 -20.31
C ALA A 20 -3.11 5.41 -19.42
N LEU A 21 -2.69 6.51 -20.05
CA LEU A 21 -2.36 7.76 -19.37
C LEU A 21 -3.26 8.87 -19.91
N LEU A 22 -4.11 9.43 -19.05
CA LEU A 22 -5.04 10.49 -19.39
C LEU A 22 -4.52 11.81 -18.83
N VAL A 23 -4.15 12.72 -19.72
CA VAL A 23 -3.59 14.03 -19.36
C VAL A 23 -4.52 15.15 -19.79
N GLY A 24 -4.78 16.11 -18.91
CA GLY A 24 -5.60 17.27 -19.20
C GLY A 24 -5.96 18.07 -17.95
N GLY A 25 -6.23 19.37 -18.10
CA GLY A 25 -6.58 20.24 -16.96
C GLY A 25 -7.89 19.85 -16.24
N GLN A 26 -8.29 20.67 -15.27
CA GLN A 26 -9.59 20.50 -14.63
C GLN A 26 -10.73 20.71 -15.65
N GLY A 27 -11.77 19.88 -15.60
CA GLY A 27 -12.94 19.98 -16.48
C GLY A 27 -12.75 19.44 -17.90
N THR A 28 -11.62 18.82 -18.24
CA THR A 28 -11.38 18.27 -19.60
C THR A 28 -11.98 16.87 -19.83
N GLY A 29 -12.73 16.33 -18.87
CA GLY A 29 -13.38 15.02 -18.99
C GLY A 29 -12.54 13.80 -18.59
N LYS A 30 -11.37 13.98 -17.95
CA LYS A 30 -10.51 12.85 -17.48
C LYS A 30 -11.27 11.86 -16.60
N THR A 31 -11.96 12.36 -15.57
CA THR A 31 -12.74 11.55 -14.63
C THR A 31 -13.84 10.77 -15.36
N SER A 32 -14.49 11.39 -16.36
CA SER A 32 -15.49 10.71 -17.20
C SER A 32 -14.87 9.58 -18.02
N ALA A 33 -13.68 9.77 -18.58
CA ALA A 33 -12.99 8.73 -19.32
C ALA A 33 -12.53 7.59 -18.40
N LEU A 34 -11.96 7.87 -17.22
CA LEU A 34 -11.61 6.87 -16.20
C LEU A 34 -12.85 6.09 -15.72
N LEU A 35 -13.98 6.76 -15.54
CA LEU A 35 -15.25 6.11 -15.22
C LEU A 35 -15.69 5.14 -16.33
N SER A 36 -15.48 5.47 -17.60
CA SER A 36 -15.78 4.55 -18.70
C SER A 36 -14.92 3.28 -18.64
N PHE A 37 -13.64 3.37 -18.27
CA PHE A 37 -12.84 2.16 -18.01
C PHE A 37 -13.47 1.33 -16.89
N TYR A 38 -13.76 1.95 -15.75
CA TYR A 38 -14.37 1.30 -14.60
C TYR A 38 -15.68 0.58 -14.97
N LEU A 39 -16.60 1.24 -15.67
CA LEU A 39 -17.90 0.68 -16.03
C LEU A 39 -17.79 -0.54 -16.95
N ASN A 40 -16.83 -0.55 -17.88
CA ASN A 40 -16.57 -1.73 -18.69
C ASN A 40 -16.00 -2.89 -17.84
N ASP A 41 -15.12 -2.57 -16.89
CA ASP A 41 -14.43 -3.57 -16.09
C ASP A 41 -15.32 -4.22 -15.02
N ILE A 42 -16.34 -3.54 -14.51
CA ILE A 42 -17.29 -4.15 -13.56
C ILE A 42 -18.26 -5.14 -14.22
N GLU A 43 -18.41 -5.09 -15.54
CA GLU A 43 -19.22 -6.05 -16.31
C GLU A 43 -18.44 -7.32 -16.68
N ASP A 44 -17.10 -7.26 -16.71
CA ASP A 44 -16.26 -8.41 -17.03
C ASP A 44 -16.10 -9.33 -15.80
N PRO A 45 -16.56 -10.59 -15.85
CA PRO A 45 -16.46 -11.51 -14.71
C PRO A 45 -15.01 -11.78 -14.28
N GLU A 46 -14.03 -11.72 -15.17
CA GLU A 46 -12.61 -12.01 -14.90
C GLU A 46 -11.82 -10.82 -14.34
N ALA A 47 -12.39 -9.63 -14.36
CA ALA A 47 -11.74 -8.42 -13.82
C ALA A 47 -11.97 -8.25 -12.31
N ALA A 48 -10.96 -7.82 -11.58
CA ALA A 48 -11.01 -7.36 -10.21
C ALA A 48 -10.66 -5.86 -10.18
N PRO A 49 -11.62 -4.95 -10.43
CA PRO A 49 -11.32 -3.54 -10.60
C PRO A 49 -10.92 -2.90 -9.27
N ILE A 50 -9.83 -2.14 -9.29
CA ILE A 50 -9.32 -1.36 -8.15
C ILE A 50 -9.30 0.12 -8.55
N VAL A 51 -10.06 0.94 -7.84
CA VAL A 51 -10.05 2.41 -8.00
C VAL A 51 -9.33 3.02 -6.81
N ILE A 52 -8.38 3.91 -7.04
CA ILE A 52 -7.75 4.75 -6.01
C ILE A 52 -8.00 6.21 -6.35
N ASP A 53 -8.69 6.90 -5.46
CA ASP A 53 -9.08 8.29 -5.64
C ASP A 53 -8.60 9.15 -4.47
N PRO A 54 -7.63 10.05 -4.70
CA PRO A 54 -7.14 10.94 -3.68
C PRO A 54 -8.15 12.00 -3.22
N LYS A 55 -9.10 12.40 -4.08
CA LYS A 55 -9.97 13.58 -3.90
C LYS A 55 -11.46 13.26 -3.71
N SER A 56 -11.82 11.99 -3.59
CA SER A 56 -13.18 11.51 -3.34
C SER A 56 -14.21 11.75 -4.46
N GLU A 57 -13.84 12.32 -5.60
CA GLU A 57 -14.76 12.54 -6.71
C GLU A 57 -15.00 11.27 -7.53
N LEU A 58 -13.94 10.67 -8.08
CA LEU A 58 -14.01 9.45 -8.90
C LEU A 58 -14.60 8.29 -8.10
N SER A 59 -14.13 8.05 -6.88
CA SER A 59 -14.57 6.96 -6.00
C SER A 59 -16.07 7.00 -5.72
N ARG A 60 -16.61 8.18 -5.41
CA ARG A 60 -18.06 8.38 -5.18
C ARG A 60 -18.87 8.20 -6.44
N ILE A 61 -18.36 8.67 -7.58
CA ILE A 61 -19.03 8.45 -8.87
C ILE A 61 -19.03 6.95 -9.21
N CYS A 62 -17.90 6.25 -9.10
CA CYS A 62 -17.81 4.80 -9.33
C CYS A 62 -18.80 4.04 -8.43
N LEU A 63 -18.84 4.35 -7.12
CA LEU A 63 -19.78 3.71 -6.19
C LEU A 63 -21.23 3.92 -6.62
N ARG A 64 -21.62 5.15 -6.94
CA ARG A 64 -22.99 5.49 -7.36
C ARG A 64 -23.37 4.87 -8.72
N MET A 65 -22.41 4.76 -9.63
CA MET A 65 -22.63 4.24 -10.97
C MET A 65 -22.54 2.72 -11.05
N THR A 66 -22.09 2.06 -9.99
CA THR A 66 -22.08 0.59 -9.93
C THR A 66 -23.51 0.09 -9.78
N PRO A 67 -24.05 -0.66 -10.76
CA PRO A 67 -25.41 -1.15 -10.68
C PRO A 67 -25.58 -2.12 -9.50
N PRO A 68 -26.70 -2.08 -8.75
CA PRO A 68 -27.01 -3.08 -7.73
C PRO A 68 -27.10 -4.51 -8.28
N THR A 69 -27.28 -4.64 -9.61
CA THR A 69 -27.30 -5.91 -10.33
C THR A 69 -25.90 -6.39 -10.75
N SER A 70 -24.82 -5.68 -10.39
CA SER A 70 -23.46 -6.18 -10.62
C SER A 70 -23.29 -7.52 -9.89
N GLY A 71 -22.75 -8.52 -10.60
CA GLY A 71 -22.45 -9.82 -10.01
C GLY A 71 -21.27 -9.82 -9.04
N LYS A 72 -20.57 -8.68 -8.91
CA LYS A 72 -19.39 -8.49 -8.08
C LYS A 72 -19.75 -7.81 -6.77
N ARG A 73 -19.09 -8.16 -5.67
CA ARG A 73 -19.23 -7.42 -4.41
C ARG A 73 -18.41 -6.14 -4.49
N VAL A 74 -18.93 -5.06 -3.91
CA VAL A 74 -18.25 -3.76 -3.86
C VAL A 74 -17.68 -3.54 -2.46
N TRP A 75 -16.36 -3.41 -2.38
CA TRP A 75 -15.63 -3.02 -1.19
C TRP A 75 -15.28 -1.54 -1.28
N PHE A 76 -16.01 -0.70 -0.56
CA PHE A 76 -15.77 0.74 -0.51
C PHE A 76 -14.96 1.11 0.75
N LEU A 77 -13.71 1.50 0.55
CA LEU A 77 -12.77 1.90 1.61
C LEU A 77 -12.65 3.42 1.66
N ASP A 78 -13.42 4.08 2.54
CA ASP A 78 -13.21 5.48 2.92
C ASP A 78 -12.18 5.56 4.06
N LEU A 79 -10.98 6.08 3.79
CA LEU A 79 -9.94 6.18 4.82
C LEU A 79 -10.26 7.20 5.92
N GLY A 80 -11.18 8.14 5.70
CA GLY A 80 -11.69 9.05 6.72
C GLY A 80 -12.65 8.35 7.69
N HIS A 81 -13.39 7.34 7.22
CA HIS A 81 -14.37 6.58 7.99
C HIS A 81 -14.33 5.08 7.64
N PRO A 82 -13.22 4.39 7.93
CA PRO A 82 -13.02 3.02 7.47
C PRO A 82 -14.00 2.06 8.17
N ALA A 83 -14.82 1.36 7.38
CA ALA A 83 -15.72 0.29 7.84
C ALA A 83 -15.02 -1.07 7.95
N PHE A 84 -13.83 -1.19 7.36
CA PHE A 84 -12.94 -2.32 7.47
C PHE A 84 -11.48 -1.84 7.35
N GLY A 85 -10.55 -2.71 7.72
CA GLY A 85 -9.12 -2.44 7.68
C GLY A 85 -8.41 -3.24 6.61
N MET A 86 -7.21 -2.79 6.27
CA MET A 86 -6.20 -3.57 5.57
C MET A 86 -4.87 -3.36 6.28
N SER A 87 -4.47 -4.31 7.12
CA SER A 87 -3.20 -4.18 7.85
C SER A 87 -2.01 -4.48 6.93
N PRO A 88 -1.02 -3.58 6.81
CA PRO A 88 0.21 -3.86 6.06
C PRO A 88 1.09 -4.90 6.78
N LEU A 89 0.78 -5.23 8.03
CA LEU A 89 1.48 -6.25 8.84
C LEU A 89 0.80 -7.62 8.82
N ARG A 90 -0.21 -7.80 7.96
CA ARG A 90 -0.99 -9.04 7.91
C ARG A 90 -0.12 -10.21 7.46
N LEU A 91 -0.15 -11.28 8.25
CA LEU A 91 0.30 -12.61 7.86
C LEU A 91 -0.81 -13.31 7.06
N ILE A 92 -0.42 -13.91 5.95
CA ILE A 92 -1.21 -14.80 5.10
C ILE A 92 -1.06 -16.24 5.61
N GLY A 93 0.12 -16.61 6.13
CA GLY A 93 0.35 -17.91 6.75
C GLY A 93 0.58 -19.05 5.77
N ASP A 94 0.97 -18.75 4.53
CA ASP A 94 1.28 -19.73 3.49
C ASP A 94 2.77 -20.07 3.38
N ARG A 95 3.61 -19.47 4.23
CA ARG A 95 5.07 -19.61 4.25
C ARG A 95 5.60 -19.61 5.68
N PRO A 96 6.87 -20.03 5.90
CA PRO A 96 7.52 -19.85 7.20
C PRO A 96 7.47 -18.39 7.66
N LEU A 97 7.22 -18.18 8.96
CA LEU A 97 7.01 -16.86 9.57
C LEU A 97 8.16 -15.90 9.24
N ALA A 98 9.41 -16.36 9.30
CA ALA A 98 10.58 -15.52 9.06
C ALA A 98 10.61 -14.92 7.65
N ILE A 99 10.32 -15.74 6.64
CA ILE A 99 10.29 -15.33 5.22
C ILE A 99 9.16 -14.32 5.01
N GLU A 100 7.98 -14.61 5.55
CA GLU A 100 6.82 -13.74 5.41
C GLU A 100 7.03 -12.40 6.15
N ALA A 101 7.57 -12.43 7.37
CA ALA A 101 7.88 -11.25 8.16
C ALA A 101 8.93 -10.35 7.48
N ALA A 102 9.97 -10.93 6.86
CA ALA A 102 10.96 -10.18 6.11
C ALA A 102 10.34 -9.47 4.89
N GLN A 103 9.51 -10.16 4.11
CA GLN A 103 8.81 -9.56 2.97
C GLN A 103 7.88 -8.41 3.41
N ILE A 104 7.14 -8.61 4.51
CA ILE A 104 6.30 -7.56 5.10
C ILE A 104 7.14 -6.37 5.57
N ALA A 105 8.26 -6.62 6.23
CA ALA A 105 9.16 -5.59 6.72
C ALA A 105 9.72 -4.74 5.58
N GLU A 106 10.20 -5.36 4.49
CA GLU A 106 10.66 -4.64 3.29
C GLU A 106 9.56 -3.75 2.71
N ASN A 107 8.35 -4.29 2.54
CA ASN A 107 7.22 -3.54 2.01
C ASN A 107 6.85 -2.34 2.91
N VAL A 108 6.79 -2.55 4.22
CA VAL A 108 6.45 -1.49 5.18
C VAL A 108 7.53 -0.43 5.24
N VAL A 109 8.79 -0.84 5.35
CA VAL A 109 9.93 0.07 5.35
C VAL A 109 9.85 0.92 4.10
N ALA A 110 9.79 0.30 2.93
CA ALA A 110 9.85 1.03 1.68
C ALA A 110 8.63 1.96 1.47
N ALA A 111 7.40 1.58 1.86
CA ALA A 111 6.26 2.51 1.89
C ALA A 111 6.50 3.72 2.79
N LEU A 112 7.09 3.52 3.97
CA LEU A 112 7.38 4.61 4.90
C LEU A 112 8.51 5.53 4.42
N LEU A 113 9.41 5.02 3.59
CA LEU A 113 10.50 5.79 3.03
C LEU A 113 10.03 6.67 1.87
N ASP A 114 9.21 6.13 0.97
CA ASP A 114 8.70 6.84 -0.22
C ASP A 114 7.83 8.06 0.13
N ILE A 115 7.29 8.15 1.35
CA ILE A 115 6.49 9.32 1.80
C ILE A 115 7.35 10.58 1.98
N ASN A 116 8.67 10.45 2.17
CA ASN A 116 9.56 11.61 2.41
C ASN A 116 10.95 11.37 1.79
N GLU A 117 11.15 11.84 0.56
CA GLU A 117 12.43 11.79 -0.17
C GLU A 117 13.57 12.53 0.57
N ASN A 118 13.24 13.56 1.35
CA ASN A 118 14.25 14.50 1.87
C ASN A 118 14.90 14.11 3.21
N GLN A 119 14.56 12.97 3.83
CA GLN A 119 15.17 12.57 5.11
C GLN A 119 15.25 11.05 5.28
N ILE A 120 16.25 10.39 4.70
CA ILE A 120 16.56 9.01 5.08
C ILE A 120 18.07 8.79 5.21
N TYR A 121 18.54 8.81 6.46
CA TYR A 121 19.73 8.08 6.86
C TYR A 121 19.46 6.57 6.71
N GLN A 122 20.39 5.82 6.10
CA GLN A 122 20.37 4.35 6.03
C GLN A 122 20.06 3.68 7.39
N SER A 123 20.37 4.36 8.50
CA SER A 123 20.04 3.90 9.85
C SER A 123 18.54 3.71 10.09
N SER A 124 17.66 4.54 9.53
CA SER A 124 16.20 4.45 9.75
C SER A 124 15.62 3.17 9.14
N ARG A 125 16.19 2.67 8.04
CA ARG A 125 15.80 1.41 7.41
C ARG A 125 15.99 0.24 8.37
N ARG A 126 17.20 0.11 8.94
CA ARG A 126 17.57 -0.96 9.89
C ARG A 126 16.60 -1.01 11.06
N TYR A 127 16.30 0.13 11.68
CA TYR A 127 15.42 0.20 12.84
C TYR A 127 13.98 -0.20 12.53
N LEU A 128 13.42 0.31 11.41
CA LEU A 128 12.07 -0.06 10.99
C LEU A 128 11.97 -1.54 10.61
N TYR A 129 12.96 -2.05 9.90
CA TYR A 129 13.01 -3.46 9.47
C TYR A 129 12.91 -4.40 10.67
N HIS A 130 13.80 -4.27 11.65
CA HIS A 130 13.75 -5.09 12.85
C HIS A 130 12.52 -4.81 13.70
N ALA A 131 12.05 -3.56 13.80
CA ALA A 131 10.83 -3.24 14.54
C ALA A 131 9.57 -3.90 13.94
N VAL A 132 9.47 -4.00 12.61
CA VAL A 132 8.36 -4.69 11.94
C VAL A 132 8.43 -6.20 12.19
N ILE A 133 9.60 -6.82 11.99
CA ILE A 133 9.78 -8.27 12.26
C ILE A 133 9.49 -8.58 13.73
N GLY A 134 10.03 -7.77 14.65
CA GLY A 134 9.83 -7.93 16.08
C GLY A 134 8.36 -7.81 16.48
N ALA A 135 7.64 -6.85 15.92
CA ALA A 135 6.19 -6.68 16.13
C ALA A 135 5.39 -7.89 15.64
N ILE A 136 5.78 -8.48 14.51
CA ILE A 136 5.17 -9.70 13.97
C ILE A 136 5.47 -10.90 14.88
N ALA A 137 6.72 -11.10 15.28
CA ALA A 137 7.15 -12.23 16.11
C ALA A 137 6.44 -12.24 17.47
N ILE A 138 6.37 -11.09 18.16
CA ILE A 138 5.68 -11.02 19.46
C ILE A 138 4.17 -11.19 19.34
N ALA A 139 3.56 -10.67 18.27
CA ALA A 139 2.14 -10.86 18.01
C ALA A 139 1.82 -12.33 17.72
N ASN A 140 2.68 -13.02 16.95
CA ASN A 140 2.58 -14.46 16.70
C ASN A 140 2.68 -15.28 18.00
N LYS A 141 3.68 -15.00 18.84
CA LYS A 141 3.85 -15.64 20.15
C LYS A 141 2.64 -15.42 21.08
N GLN A 142 1.97 -14.28 20.96
CA GLN A 142 0.78 -13.92 21.74
C GLN A 142 -0.54 -14.32 21.07
N SER A 143 -0.50 -15.03 19.94
CA SER A 143 -1.68 -15.44 19.18
C SER A 143 -2.65 -14.28 18.86
N ARG A 144 -2.09 -13.12 18.50
CA ARG A 144 -2.85 -11.92 18.12
C ARG A 144 -2.36 -11.36 16.79
N ARG A 145 -3.12 -10.43 16.21
CA ARG A 145 -2.68 -9.70 15.03
C ARG A 145 -1.50 -8.76 15.35
N PRO A 146 -0.50 -8.63 14.45
CA PRO A 146 0.53 -7.61 14.53
C PRO A 146 -0.06 -6.20 14.41
N ARG A 147 0.54 -5.23 15.09
CA ARG A 147 0.06 -3.84 15.13
C ARG A 147 1.20 -2.86 14.91
N LEU A 148 0.93 -1.75 14.23
CA LEU A 148 1.91 -0.67 14.05
C LEU A 148 2.30 -0.02 15.38
N GLU A 149 1.43 -0.09 16.40
CA GLU A 149 1.74 0.36 17.76
C GLU A 149 2.88 -0.45 18.42
N ASP A 150 3.05 -1.73 18.08
CA ASP A 150 4.19 -2.52 18.56
C ASP A 150 5.49 -2.03 17.91
N VAL A 151 5.44 -1.73 16.61
CA VAL A 151 6.57 -1.12 15.86
C VAL A 151 6.95 0.22 16.49
N TYR A 152 5.97 1.09 16.75
CA TYR A 152 6.19 2.36 17.45
C TYR A 152 6.85 2.15 18.82
N THR A 153 6.38 1.16 19.59
CA THR A 153 6.88 0.88 20.94
C THR A 153 8.32 0.38 20.91
N LEU A 154 8.70 -0.45 19.94
CA LEU A 154 10.06 -0.95 19.76
C LEU A 154 11.08 0.16 19.47
N LEU A 155 10.63 1.24 18.81
CA LEU A 155 11.45 2.42 18.48
C LEU A 155 11.58 3.43 19.65
N ARG A 156 11.02 3.13 20.84
CA ARG A 156 11.19 3.99 22.02
C ARG A 156 12.43 3.59 22.83
N PRO A 157 13.39 4.49 23.09
CA PRO A 157 14.59 4.15 23.85
C PRO A 157 14.31 3.51 25.22
N ALA A 158 13.31 4.02 25.95
CA ALA A 158 12.95 3.55 27.30
C ALA A 158 12.04 2.30 27.35
N LYS A 159 12.06 1.44 26.32
CA LYS A 159 11.23 0.22 26.23
C LYS A 159 12.05 -1.06 26.19
N GLU A 160 12.95 -1.19 27.15
CA GLU A 160 13.87 -2.32 27.25
C GLU A 160 13.15 -3.63 27.60
N GLU A 161 12.21 -3.63 28.55
CA GLU A 161 11.51 -4.87 28.91
C GLU A 161 10.71 -5.44 27.74
N PHE A 162 10.10 -4.56 26.95
CA PHE A 162 9.37 -4.96 25.74
C PHE A 162 10.32 -5.52 24.66
N ARG A 163 11.49 -4.90 24.47
CA ARG A 163 12.51 -5.42 23.54
C ARG A 163 13.03 -6.79 23.95
N ASN A 164 13.20 -7.05 25.25
CA ASN A 164 13.63 -8.36 25.73
C ASN A 164 12.58 -9.43 25.42
N ALA A 165 11.30 -9.15 25.66
CA ALA A 165 10.22 -10.06 25.28
C ALA A 165 10.14 -10.30 23.75
N VAL A 166 10.41 -9.28 22.94
CA VAL A 166 10.49 -9.39 21.48
C VAL A 166 11.70 -10.21 21.04
N ALA A 167 12.86 -10.01 21.67
CA ALA A 167 14.07 -10.77 21.37
C ALA A 167 13.88 -12.27 21.65
N GLU A 168 13.22 -12.61 22.77
CA GLU A 168 12.81 -13.99 23.07
C GLU A 168 11.81 -14.52 22.03
N ALA A 169 10.80 -13.72 21.66
CA ALA A 169 9.83 -14.13 20.64
C ALA A 169 10.47 -14.40 19.28
N CYS A 170 11.52 -13.64 18.91
CA CYS A 170 12.30 -13.88 17.70
C CYS A 170 13.19 -15.12 17.86
N ALA A 171 13.82 -15.33 19.01
CA ALA A 171 14.68 -16.49 19.27
C ALA A 171 13.91 -17.83 19.27
N ASP A 172 12.62 -17.80 19.59
CA ASP A 172 11.73 -18.97 19.51
C ASP A 172 11.37 -19.34 18.06
N GLN A 173 11.77 -18.54 17.07
CA GLN A 173 11.45 -18.75 15.66
C GLN A 173 12.71 -19.05 14.85
N PRO A 174 12.72 -20.10 14.01
CA PRO A 174 13.80 -20.33 13.07
C PRO A 174 14.04 -19.11 12.17
N ASP A 175 15.30 -18.85 11.82
CA ASP A 175 15.74 -17.83 10.87
C ASP A 175 15.45 -16.36 11.28
N LEU A 176 15.07 -16.11 12.54
CA LEU A 176 14.93 -14.75 13.10
C LEU A 176 16.08 -14.35 14.04
N ASP A 177 17.18 -15.12 14.07
CA ASP A 177 18.34 -14.92 14.94
C ASP A 177 18.91 -13.51 14.86
N GLN A 178 19.00 -12.94 13.66
CA GLN A 178 19.52 -11.59 13.46
C GLN A 178 18.64 -10.52 14.14
N THR A 179 17.31 -10.66 14.08
CA THR A 179 16.40 -9.71 14.75
C THR A 179 16.39 -9.94 16.25
N ALA A 180 16.52 -11.20 16.70
CA ALA A 180 16.69 -11.51 18.10
C ALA A 180 17.95 -10.85 18.67
N GLU A 181 19.08 -10.98 17.98
CA GLU A 181 20.37 -10.39 18.39
C GLU A 181 20.32 -8.86 18.35
N PHE A 182 19.71 -8.28 17.31
CA PHE A 182 19.53 -6.83 17.21
C PHE A 182 18.86 -6.23 18.46
N PHE A 183 17.78 -6.86 18.96
CA PHE A 183 17.08 -6.39 20.15
C PHE A 183 17.75 -6.79 21.46
N ARG A 184 18.45 -7.93 21.49
CA ARG A 184 19.12 -8.46 22.69
C ARG A 184 20.41 -7.71 23.03
N SER A 185 21.21 -7.36 22.02
CA SER A 185 22.57 -6.83 22.23
C SER A 185 22.84 -5.57 21.42
N GLU A 186 22.65 -5.57 20.09
CA GLU A 186 23.12 -4.47 19.23
C GLU A 186 22.50 -3.12 19.60
N LEU A 187 21.16 -3.06 19.67
CA LEU A 187 20.46 -1.82 19.99
C LEU A 187 20.71 -1.36 21.45
N PRO A 188 20.64 -2.22 22.47
CA PRO A 188 21.06 -1.88 23.83
C PRO A 188 22.49 -1.36 23.92
N ASP A 189 23.44 -1.98 23.22
CA ASP A 189 24.84 -1.58 23.19
C ASP A 189 25.02 -0.22 22.51
N ASP A 190 24.39 -0.01 21.37
CA ASP A 190 24.34 1.27 20.66
C ASP A 190 23.79 2.38 21.58
N LEU A 191 22.69 2.11 22.30
CA LEU A 191 22.07 3.05 23.24
C LEU A 191 22.96 3.33 24.46
N ARG A 192 23.71 2.35 24.95
CA ARG A 192 24.64 2.52 26.08
C ARG A 192 25.89 3.31 25.67
N MET A 193 26.41 3.08 24.46
CA MET A 193 27.59 3.77 23.96
C MET A 193 27.30 5.20 23.49
N ALA A 194 26.09 5.47 22.96
CA ALA A 194 25.76 6.77 22.36
C ALA A 194 24.25 7.12 22.48
N THR A 195 23.72 7.16 23.70
CA THR A 195 22.28 7.29 23.98
C THR A 195 21.58 8.40 23.18
N SER A 196 22.04 9.65 23.28
CA SER A 196 21.37 10.79 22.64
C SER A 196 21.36 10.65 21.11
N ARG A 197 22.51 10.26 20.51
CA ARG A 197 22.64 10.10 19.06
C ARG A 197 21.75 8.98 18.52
N VAL A 198 21.63 7.87 19.25
CA VAL A 198 20.80 6.74 18.83
C VAL A 198 19.32 7.05 19.04
N ALA A 199 18.96 7.74 20.12
CA ALA A 199 17.60 8.24 20.33
C ALA A 199 17.15 9.15 19.19
N GLU A 200 17.97 10.12 18.77
CA GLU A 200 17.68 10.98 17.61
C GLU A 200 17.49 10.17 16.31
N ARG A 201 18.28 9.10 16.11
CA ARG A 201 18.11 8.22 14.94
C ARG A 201 16.84 7.38 14.99
N LEU A 202 16.34 7.05 16.18
CA LEU A 202 15.07 6.34 16.38
C LEU A 202 13.86 7.29 16.29
N ASP A 203 14.05 8.59 16.52
CA ASP A 203 12.99 9.59 16.45
C ASP A 203 12.38 9.70 15.06
N ALA A 204 13.20 9.75 14.01
CA ALA A 204 12.72 9.84 12.62
C ALA A 204 11.80 8.67 12.20
N PRO A 205 12.21 7.39 12.30
CA PRO A 205 11.33 6.27 11.98
C PRO A 205 10.11 6.21 12.92
N ARG A 206 10.27 6.56 14.20
CA ARG A 206 9.15 6.61 15.15
C ARG A 206 8.11 7.66 14.76
N ASN A 207 8.56 8.85 14.32
CA ASN A 207 7.68 9.94 13.90
C ASN A 207 6.83 9.53 12.70
N LYS A 208 7.39 8.80 11.73
CA LYS A 208 6.66 8.25 10.59
C LYS A 208 5.51 7.33 11.02
N ILE A 209 5.79 6.39 11.93
CA ILE A 209 4.76 5.51 12.48
C ILE A 209 3.71 6.32 13.25
N SER A 210 4.13 7.27 14.08
CA SER A 210 3.21 8.09 14.87
C SER A 210 2.31 9.00 14.03
N GLY A 211 2.78 9.45 12.86
CA GLY A 211 1.96 10.22 11.92
C GLY A 211 0.76 9.41 11.43
N LEU A 212 0.95 8.10 11.21
CA LEU A 212 -0.11 7.18 10.81
C LEU A 212 -0.99 6.77 11.99
N THR A 213 -0.40 6.28 13.08
CA THR A 213 -1.15 5.76 14.23
C THR A 213 -1.78 6.87 15.09
N GLY A 214 -1.31 8.11 14.95
CA GLY A 214 -1.83 9.28 15.65
C GLY A 214 -3.11 9.84 15.04
N VAL A 215 -3.40 9.52 13.78
CA VAL A 215 -4.63 9.95 13.08
C VAL A 215 -5.74 8.94 13.36
N PRO A 216 -6.83 9.31 14.07
CA PRO A 216 -7.82 8.32 14.52
C PRO A 216 -8.44 7.47 13.41
N PRO A 217 -8.81 8.03 12.23
CA PRO A 217 -9.25 7.22 11.09
C PRO A 217 -8.23 6.18 10.65
N LEU A 218 -6.95 6.56 10.49
CA LEU A 218 -5.91 5.63 10.06
C LEU A 218 -5.59 4.58 11.11
N ARG A 219 -5.58 4.97 12.39
CA ARG A 219 -5.44 4.02 13.48
C ARG A 219 -6.56 2.97 13.44
N ARG A 220 -7.81 3.37 13.17
CA ARG A 220 -8.94 2.45 12.97
C ARG A 220 -8.74 1.57 11.75
N PHE A 221 -8.28 2.12 10.63
CA PHE A 221 -7.99 1.37 9.41
C PHE A 221 -6.95 0.27 9.64
N PHE A 222 -5.78 0.60 10.21
CA PHE A 222 -4.72 -0.39 10.42
C PHE A 222 -5.03 -1.42 11.51
N ASN A 223 -5.90 -1.09 12.47
CA ASN A 223 -6.25 -1.95 13.60
C ASN A 223 -7.70 -2.45 13.58
N HIS A 224 -8.37 -2.37 12.43
CA HIS A 224 -9.79 -2.68 12.36
C HIS A 224 -10.06 -4.15 12.74
N PRO A 225 -11.12 -4.45 13.52
CA PRO A 225 -11.48 -5.84 13.84
C PRO A 225 -11.76 -6.68 12.58
N SER A 226 -12.55 -6.11 11.67
CA SER A 226 -12.74 -6.64 10.32
C SER A 226 -11.57 -6.17 9.44
N ASP A 227 -10.56 -7.00 9.29
CA ASP A 227 -9.44 -6.77 8.39
C ASP A 227 -9.74 -7.59 7.14
N VAL A 228 -9.70 -6.99 5.95
CA VAL A 228 -10.01 -7.63 4.66
C VAL A 228 -8.74 -7.74 3.83
N PRO A 229 -8.29 -8.96 3.46
CA PRO A 229 -7.08 -9.10 2.67
C PRO A 229 -7.36 -8.74 1.20
N LEU A 230 -6.51 -7.90 0.60
CA LEU A 230 -6.60 -7.55 -0.82
C LEU A 230 -6.61 -8.78 -1.74
N ARG A 231 -5.90 -9.85 -1.34
CA ARG A 231 -5.88 -11.15 -2.03
C ARG A 231 -7.29 -11.70 -2.25
N GLU A 232 -8.14 -11.68 -1.22
CA GLU A 232 -9.49 -12.24 -1.30
C GLU A 232 -10.33 -11.48 -2.32
N ILE A 233 -10.27 -10.15 -2.29
CA ILE A 233 -10.98 -9.27 -3.23
C ILE A 233 -10.56 -9.58 -4.68
N ILE A 234 -9.26 -9.75 -4.93
CA ILE A 234 -8.73 -10.04 -6.27
C ILE A 234 -9.15 -11.44 -6.73
N GLU A 235 -9.04 -12.45 -5.87
CA GLU A 235 -9.37 -13.84 -6.21
C GLU A 235 -10.87 -14.03 -6.49
N THR A 236 -11.73 -13.34 -5.76
CA THR A 236 -13.19 -13.35 -5.97
C THR A 236 -13.64 -12.48 -7.14
N ARG A 237 -12.72 -11.77 -7.81
CA ARG A 237 -13.03 -10.80 -8.89
C ARG A 237 -14.00 -9.70 -8.43
N ASP A 238 -13.91 -9.33 -7.16
CA ASP A 238 -14.70 -8.27 -6.55
C ASP A 238 -14.12 -6.89 -6.89
N ILE A 239 -14.88 -5.85 -6.59
CA ILE A 239 -14.52 -4.45 -6.85
C ILE A 239 -13.96 -3.85 -5.56
N LEU A 240 -12.81 -3.17 -5.64
CA LEU A 240 -12.28 -2.32 -4.58
C LEU A 240 -12.31 -0.86 -5.02
N ILE A 241 -12.98 0.00 -4.26
CA ILE A 241 -12.95 1.45 -4.42
C ILE A 241 -12.32 2.04 -3.18
N VAL A 242 -11.16 2.69 -3.34
CA VAL A 242 -10.43 3.37 -2.29
C VAL A 242 -10.65 4.88 -2.42
N ASP A 243 -11.42 5.43 -1.49
CA ASP A 243 -11.50 6.88 -1.28
C ASP A 243 -10.45 7.25 -0.23
N ALA A 244 -9.35 7.87 -0.68
CA ALA A 244 -8.29 8.26 0.24
C ALA A 244 -8.72 9.38 1.18
N ASN A 245 -9.80 10.09 0.85
CA ASN A 245 -10.41 11.16 1.66
C ASN A 245 -9.36 12.13 2.21
N MET A 246 -8.58 12.70 1.29
CA MET A 246 -7.39 13.49 1.66
C MET A 246 -7.72 14.72 2.51
N GLY A 247 -8.92 15.28 2.36
CA GLY A 247 -9.40 16.35 3.22
C GLY A 247 -9.60 15.92 4.69
N ALA A 248 -9.90 14.65 4.95
CA ALA A 248 -10.14 14.15 6.32
C ALA A 248 -8.87 13.66 7.03
N ILE A 249 -7.94 13.01 6.30
CA ILE A 249 -6.75 12.39 6.90
C ILE A 249 -5.43 13.13 6.61
N GLY A 250 -5.45 14.11 5.70
CA GLY A 250 -4.29 14.89 5.27
C GLY A 250 -3.50 14.25 4.13
N THR A 251 -2.78 15.08 3.37
CA THR A 251 -2.07 14.69 2.13
C THR A 251 -1.04 13.59 2.35
N GLU A 252 -0.10 13.78 3.27
CA GLU A 252 1.00 12.83 3.49
C GLU A 252 0.52 11.46 3.97
N ASN A 253 -0.48 11.46 4.84
CA ASN A 253 -1.13 10.25 5.34
C ASN A 253 -1.93 9.52 4.25
N SER A 254 -2.59 10.26 3.35
CA SER A 254 -3.29 9.69 2.20
C SER A 254 -2.31 9.03 1.24
N LYS A 255 -1.22 9.72 0.90
CA LYS A 255 -0.13 9.17 0.07
C LYS A 255 0.41 7.88 0.68
N ALA A 256 0.72 7.89 1.98
CA ALA A 256 1.19 6.72 2.69
C ALA A 256 0.24 5.52 2.54
N CYS A 257 -1.06 5.72 2.77
CA CYS A 257 -2.04 4.65 2.69
C CYS A 257 -2.21 4.12 1.27
N MET A 258 -2.22 5.00 0.26
CA MET A 258 -2.24 4.58 -1.14
C MET A 258 -0.99 3.76 -1.49
N LEU A 259 0.20 4.18 -1.04
CA LEU A 259 1.45 3.43 -1.24
C LEU A 259 1.42 2.06 -0.56
N PHE A 260 0.84 1.94 0.65
CA PHE A 260 0.63 0.63 1.29
C PHE A 260 -0.28 -0.27 0.44
N ILE A 261 -1.41 0.25 -0.05
CA ILE A 261 -2.34 -0.51 -0.90
C ILE A 261 -1.66 -0.96 -2.20
N LEU A 262 -0.88 -0.09 -2.83
CA LEU A 262 -0.10 -0.41 -4.03
C LEU A 262 0.95 -1.49 -3.75
N ARG A 263 1.65 -1.46 -2.61
CA ARG A 263 2.60 -2.53 -2.25
C ARG A 263 1.93 -3.85 -1.93
N MET A 264 0.75 -3.81 -1.31
CA MET A 264 -0.07 -5.00 -1.12
C MET A 264 -0.48 -5.58 -2.48
N LEU A 265 -0.88 -4.72 -3.43
CA LEU A 265 -1.20 -5.11 -4.80
C LEU A 265 0.02 -5.72 -5.51
N HIS A 266 1.18 -5.07 -5.46
CA HIS A 266 2.44 -5.60 -5.99
C HIS A 266 2.74 -7.01 -5.47
N THR A 267 2.59 -7.22 -4.16
CA THR A 267 2.78 -8.53 -3.53
C THR A 267 1.78 -9.56 -4.05
N GLN A 268 0.53 -9.19 -4.31
CA GLN A 268 -0.46 -10.10 -4.88
C GLN A 268 -0.16 -10.41 -6.36
N LEU A 269 0.23 -9.43 -7.16
CA LEU A 269 0.58 -9.63 -8.57
C LEU A 269 1.79 -10.55 -8.72
N GLN A 270 2.82 -10.41 -7.89
CA GLN A 270 3.94 -11.34 -7.84
C GLN A 270 3.51 -12.79 -7.58
N ARG A 271 2.45 -13.01 -6.80
CA ARG A 271 1.91 -14.35 -6.57
C ARG A 271 1.16 -14.88 -7.79
N GLN A 272 0.46 -14.02 -8.53
CA GLN A 272 -0.25 -14.41 -9.74
C GLN A 272 0.67 -14.93 -10.86
N VAL A 273 1.95 -14.54 -10.86
CA VAL A 273 2.99 -15.07 -11.78
C VAL A 273 3.01 -16.61 -11.77
N HIS A 274 2.69 -17.24 -10.64
CA HIS A 274 2.68 -18.70 -10.49
C HIS A 274 1.39 -19.37 -10.97
N LEU A 275 0.35 -18.60 -11.33
CA LEU A 275 -0.90 -19.13 -11.88
C LEU A 275 -0.80 -19.29 -13.42
N PRO A 276 -1.52 -20.26 -14.02
CA PRO A 276 -1.73 -20.32 -15.46
C PRO A 276 -2.35 -19.01 -15.98
N GLU A 277 -1.96 -18.56 -17.18
CA GLU A 277 -2.44 -17.29 -17.75
C GLU A 277 -3.98 -17.18 -17.80
N SER A 278 -4.67 -18.29 -18.10
CA SER A 278 -6.13 -18.37 -18.14
C SER A 278 -6.83 -18.27 -16.77
N GLU A 279 -6.09 -18.46 -15.68
CA GLU A 279 -6.62 -18.42 -14.31
C GLU A 279 -6.29 -17.13 -13.58
N ARG A 280 -5.38 -16.31 -14.13
CA ARG A 280 -4.96 -15.02 -13.56
C ARG A 280 -6.11 -14.02 -13.60
N PRO A 281 -6.57 -13.50 -12.44
CA PRO A 281 -7.51 -12.39 -12.44
C PRO A 281 -6.93 -11.19 -13.19
N ARG A 282 -7.74 -10.55 -14.04
CA ARG A 282 -7.38 -9.24 -14.57
C ARG A 282 -7.52 -8.22 -13.44
N VAL A 283 -6.58 -7.29 -13.31
CA VAL A 283 -6.59 -6.26 -12.26
C VAL A 283 -6.51 -4.87 -12.89
N PRO A 284 -7.66 -4.31 -13.32
CA PRO A 284 -7.74 -2.91 -13.73
C PRO A 284 -7.44 -2.00 -12.54
N LEU A 285 -6.35 -1.24 -12.62
CA LEU A 285 -5.95 -0.28 -11.59
C LEU A 285 -6.19 1.14 -12.12
N ILE A 286 -7.24 1.77 -11.60
CA ILE A 286 -7.67 3.10 -12.00
C ILE A 286 -7.25 4.07 -10.92
N VAL A 287 -6.39 5.04 -11.25
CA VAL A 287 -5.94 6.05 -10.29
C VAL A 287 -6.20 7.44 -10.84
N ASP A 288 -7.02 8.21 -10.15
CA ASP A 288 -7.14 9.64 -10.42
C ASP A 288 -5.98 10.39 -9.75
N GLU A 289 -5.55 11.49 -10.37
CA GLU A 289 -4.48 12.33 -9.83
C GLU A 289 -3.20 11.55 -9.46
N ALA A 290 -2.72 10.70 -10.37
CA ALA A 290 -1.59 9.78 -10.13
C ALA A 290 -0.27 10.49 -9.72
N HIS A 291 -0.15 11.80 -9.90
CA HIS A 291 0.98 12.59 -9.41
C HIS A 291 1.17 12.52 -7.88
N TYR A 292 0.12 12.21 -7.10
CA TYR A 292 0.26 11.97 -5.66
C TYR A 292 1.09 10.70 -5.34
N LEU A 293 1.26 9.82 -6.32
CA LEU A 293 2.04 8.58 -6.20
C LEU A 293 3.40 8.66 -6.91
N ALA A 294 3.62 9.71 -7.73
CA ALA A 294 4.78 9.81 -8.61
C ALA A 294 6.12 9.96 -7.87
N GLY A 295 6.15 10.53 -6.66
CA GLY A 295 7.37 10.56 -5.80
C GLY A 295 7.71 9.20 -5.16
N GLY A 296 6.82 8.21 -5.27
CA GLY A 296 7.14 6.82 -4.92
C GLY A 296 7.81 6.11 -6.10
N GLU A 297 8.89 6.69 -6.65
CA GLU A 297 9.51 6.30 -7.94
C GLU A 297 9.66 4.78 -8.11
N ASN A 298 9.87 4.03 -7.01
CA ASN A 298 9.99 2.58 -7.09
C ASN A 298 8.66 1.83 -7.26
N VAL A 299 7.57 2.23 -6.59
CA VAL A 299 6.37 1.36 -6.52
C VAL A 299 5.52 1.45 -7.78
N VAL A 300 5.37 2.64 -8.37
CA VAL A 300 4.58 2.81 -9.60
C VAL A 300 5.26 2.10 -10.76
N ASP A 301 6.59 2.23 -10.85
CA ASP A 301 7.39 1.54 -11.86
C ASP A 301 7.37 0.02 -11.64
N GLN A 302 7.56 -0.45 -10.41
CA GLN A 302 7.47 -1.88 -10.08
C GLN A 302 6.10 -2.46 -10.44
N ILE A 303 5.01 -1.78 -10.08
CA ILE A 303 3.67 -2.20 -10.41
C ILE A 303 3.48 -2.21 -11.93
N ALA A 304 3.96 -1.18 -12.64
CA ALA A 304 3.90 -1.12 -14.09
C ALA A 304 4.69 -2.24 -14.80
N THR A 305 5.56 -3.01 -14.11
CA THR A 305 6.20 -4.21 -14.68
C THR A 305 5.30 -5.46 -14.69
N HIS A 306 4.24 -5.49 -13.89
CA HIS A 306 3.31 -6.64 -13.75
C HIS A 306 2.26 -6.74 -14.86
N ARG A 307 2.55 -6.22 -16.05
CA ARG A 307 1.64 -6.26 -17.22
C ARG A 307 1.34 -7.70 -17.68
N ALA A 308 2.29 -8.61 -17.46
CA ALA A 308 2.12 -10.04 -17.73
C ALA A 308 1.34 -10.78 -16.62
N ASP A 309 1.12 -10.12 -15.48
CA ASP A 309 0.57 -10.73 -14.27
C ASP A 309 -0.85 -10.23 -13.97
N GLY A 310 -1.53 -9.70 -14.99
CA GLY A 310 -2.93 -9.29 -14.94
C GLY A 310 -3.17 -7.80 -14.73
N LEU A 311 -2.16 -6.99 -14.42
CA LEU A 311 -2.35 -5.56 -14.18
C LEU A 311 -2.67 -4.77 -15.46
N GLU A 312 -3.69 -3.91 -15.38
CA GLU A 312 -4.07 -2.96 -16.43
C GLU A 312 -4.20 -1.55 -15.85
N PRO A 313 -3.14 -0.73 -15.89
CA PRO A 313 -3.16 0.58 -15.24
C PRO A 313 -3.84 1.65 -16.10
N ALA A 314 -4.69 2.48 -15.50
CA ALA A 314 -5.28 3.68 -16.10
C ALA A 314 -5.08 4.87 -15.15
N PHE A 315 -4.20 5.81 -15.54
CA PHE A 315 -3.78 6.91 -14.67
C PHE A 315 -4.23 8.27 -15.21
N GLY A 316 -4.81 9.09 -14.32
CA GLY A 316 -5.14 10.49 -14.59
C GLY A 316 -4.06 11.45 -14.12
N LEU A 317 -3.70 12.43 -14.94
CA LEU A 317 -2.79 13.53 -14.60
C LEU A 317 -3.35 14.87 -15.10
N GLN A 318 -3.02 15.96 -14.42
CA GLN A 318 -3.40 17.29 -14.91
C GLN A 318 -2.41 17.81 -15.95
N TYR A 319 -1.12 17.70 -15.65
CA TYR A 319 -0.03 18.19 -16.49
C TYR A 319 1.20 17.28 -16.37
N PHE A 320 1.96 17.11 -17.45
CA PHE A 320 3.19 16.30 -17.43
C PHE A 320 4.24 16.79 -16.42
N ALA A 321 4.29 18.11 -16.17
CA ALA A 321 5.21 18.70 -15.19
C ALA A 321 5.01 18.15 -13.76
N GLN A 322 3.82 17.61 -13.44
CA GLN A 322 3.55 17.00 -12.13
C GLN A 322 4.30 15.69 -11.90
N LEU A 323 4.81 15.05 -12.96
CA LEU A 323 5.68 13.87 -12.86
C LEU A 323 7.15 14.28 -12.60
N GLY A 324 7.57 15.45 -13.09
CA GLY A 324 8.97 15.91 -13.03
C GLY A 324 9.33 16.73 -11.79
N SER A 325 8.35 17.23 -11.04
CA SER A 325 8.60 18.02 -9.82
C SER A 325 9.11 17.21 -8.62
N ALA A 326 9.12 15.88 -8.69
CA ALA A 326 9.84 15.02 -7.73
C ALA A 326 11.35 14.95 -8.03
N SER A 327 11.74 15.19 -9.28
CA SER A 327 13.12 15.07 -9.77
C SER A 327 13.91 16.40 -9.83
N GLU A 328 13.35 17.53 -9.40
CA GLU A 328 14.01 18.85 -9.44
C GLU A 328 14.24 19.45 -8.05
N HIS A 329 15.07 18.80 -7.23
CA HIS A 329 15.82 19.47 -6.16
C HIS A 329 17.28 19.00 -6.19
N GLN A 330 18.04 19.50 -7.19
CA GLN A 330 19.51 19.55 -7.15
C GLN A 330 19.98 20.85 -6.48
#